data_AF-A0A0F4Z1J9-F1
#
_entry.id   AF-A0A0F4Z1J9-F1
#
_cell.length_a   1.000
_cell.length_b   1.000
_cell.length_c   1.000
_cell.angle_alpha   90.00
_cell.angle_beta   90.00
_cell.angle_gamma   90.00
#
_symmetry.space_group_name_H-M   'P 1'
#
loop_
_entity.id
_entity.type
_entity.pdbx_description
1 polymer ?
#
loop_
_entity_poly.entity_id
_entity_poly.type
_entity_poly.pdbx_seq_one_letter_code
_entity_poly.pdbx_strand_id
1 'polypeptide(L)'
;MRLSSFLTATVLPLVLSAAPALAEHTSNWAVLVSTSRFWFNYRHLANVLSLYRTVKRLGIPDSQIILMLPDDMACNPRNAFPGTVYSNADRAVDLYGENIEVDYRGYEVTVENFIRLLTDRLDEDVPRSKRLGSDAGSNVLVYMTGHGGDRFLKFQDSEEIGAWDLADAFGQMWEKKRYHELLFMIDTCQANTMYTYLYSPNIIATGSSALDQSSYSHHADNDVGVAVIDRWTYYVLEFLETQVTTPNSKLTLGDLFDSYDETKIHSQPGVRWDLFPGGEQEGRLRTVVDFFGNVQNVEVETNSTEPGSLKEDLAEIAKLVEKWRKRDQEYLASLQADSNNSSHHHHVVGADQQKAQPSPSTSQKKAAAPVAKMTDEDSWTKRLVGLTVLGAGATIWLAGSILGKS
;
A
#
# COMPACT_ATOMS: atom_id res chain seq x y z
N MET A 1 -8.21 48.25 -67.41
CA MET A 1 -8.20 48.50 -65.95
C MET A 1 -9.52 48.01 -65.39
N ARG A 2 -9.63 47.39 -64.21
CA ARG A 2 -8.70 46.59 -63.39
C ARG A 2 -9.62 45.77 -62.45
N LEU A 3 -9.31 44.51 -62.15
CA LEU A 3 -10.15 43.69 -61.25
C LEU A 3 -9.99 44.13 -59.79
N SER A 4 -11.03 43.91 -59.00
CA SER A 4 -10.91 43.46 -57.60
C SER A 4 -12.23 42.82 -57.13
N SER A 5 -12.22 41.51 -56.93
CA SER A 5 -13.25 40.80 -56.18
C SER A 5 -12.97 40.91 -54.68
N PHE A 6 -14.01 41.01 -53.87
CA PHE A 6 -13.90 40.85 -52.42
C PHE A 6 -14.38 39.44 -52.04
N LEU A 7 -13.45 38.57 -51.65
CA LEU A 7 -13.80 37.35 -50.92
C LEU A 7 -14.08 37.72 -49.46
N THR A 8 -15.32 37.56 -49.02
CA THR A 8 -15.66 37.52 -47.59
C THR A 8 -15.32 36.15 -47.03
N ALA A 9 -14.18 36.02 -46.35
CA ALA A 9 -13.81 34.80 -45.65
C ALA A 9 -14.62 34.68 -44.33
N THR A 10 -15.60 33.79 -44.31
CA THR A 10 -16.32 33.40 -43.09
C THR A 10 -15.43 32.49 -42.25
N VAL A 11 -14.77 33.04 -41.22
CA VAL A 11 -14.05 32.25 -40.21
C VAL A 11 -15.07 31.63 -39.27
N LEU A 12 -15.30 30.32 -39.41
CA LEU A 12 -16.09 29.55 -38.45
C LEU A 12 -15.21 29.25 -37.23
N PRO A 13 -15.61 29.61 -36.00
CA PRO A 13 -14.84 29.26 -34.82
C PRO A 13 -14.94 27.74 -34.59
N LEU A 14 -13.83 27.04 -34.73
CA LEU A 14 -13.72 25.65 -34.32
C LEU A 14 -13.77 25.59 -32.79
N VAL A 15 -14.99 25.49 -32.24
CA VAL A 15 -15.17 25.18 -30.82
C VAL A 15 -14.67 23.76 -30.62
N LEU A 16 -13.43 23.66 -30.15
CA LEU A 16 -12.83 22.40 -29.75
C LEU A 16 -13.56 21.96 -28.47
N SER A 17 -14.67 21.25 -28.65
CA SER A 17 -15.40 20.63 -27.56
C SER A 17 -14.52 19.51 -26.99
N ALA A 18 -13.65 19.87 -26.05
CA ALA A 18 -13.03 18.90 -25.17
C ALA A 18 -14.16 18.17 -24.45
N ALA A 19 -14.46 16.94 -24.90
CA ALA A 19 -15.21 16.03 -24.08
C ALA A 19 -14.47 15.95 -22.73
N PRO A 20 -15.19 15.95 -21.59
CA PRO A 20 -14.53 15.62 -20.33
C PRO A 20 -13.99 14.21 -20.50
N ALA A 21 -12.66 14.08 -20.60
CA ALA A 21 -12.03 12.84 -20.24
C ALA A 21 -12.50 12.56 -18.81
N LEU A 22 -13.13 11.40 -18.59
CA LEU A 22 -13.18 10.82 -17.27
C LEU A 22 -11.74 10.76 -16.81
N ALA A 23 -11.39 11.64 -15.87
CA ALA A 23 -10.03 11.74 -15.38
C ALA A 23 -9.77 10.50 -14.54
N GLU A 24 -9.25 9.47 -15.18
CA GLU A 24 -8.69 8.31 -14.50
C GLU A 24 -7.53 8.83 -13.65
N HIS A 25 -7.62 8.60 -12.35
CA HIS A 25 -6.68 9.10 -11.36
C HIS A 25 -5.30 8.45 -11.58
N THR A 26 -4.24 9.22 -11.40
CA THR A 26 -2.87 8.82 -11.77
C THR A 26 -2.14 8.09 -10.65
N SER A 27 -2.59 8.20 -9.40
CA SER A 27 -2.06 7.44 -8.26
C SER A 27 -3.05 7.37 -7.09
N ASN A 28 -2.86 6.38 -6.23
CA ASN A 28 -3.64 6.22 -5.01
C ASN A 28 -2.72 6.33 -3.79
N TRP A 29 -3.16 7.12 -2.80
CA TRP A 29 -2.46 7.32 -1.53
C TRP A 29 -3.36 6.92 -0.37
N ALA A 30 -2.77 6.34 0.67
CA ALA A 30 -3.47 6.01 1.92
C ALA A 30 -2.81 6.73 3.11
N VAL A 31 -3.61 7.35 3.97
CA VAL A 31 -3.17 7.91 5.25
C VAL A 31 -3.96 7.17 6.34
N LEU A 32 -3.28 6.31 7.09
CA LEU A 32 -3.89 5.37 8.02
C LEU A 32 -3.44 5.68 9.45
N VAL A 33 -4.38 6.15 10.28
CA VAL A 33 -4.09 6.76 11.57
C VAL A 33 -4.81 6.06 12.71
N SER A 34 -4.05 5.44 13.62
CA SER A 34 -4.55 5.11 14.95
C SER A 34 -4.27 6.30 15.84
N THR A 35 -5.26 6.77 16.59
CA THR A 35 -5.09 7.95 17.46
C THR A 35 -4.96 7.60 18.94
N SER A 36 -5.18 6.33 19.29
CA SER A 36 -5.25 5.86 20.68
C SER A 36 -4.07 5.00 21.09
N ARG A 37 -3.49 5.32 22.25
CA ARG A 37 -2.39 4.58 22.91
C ARG A 37 -2.90 3.64 24.01
N PHE A 38 -1.99 2.89 24.62
CA PHE A 38 -2.20 1.91 25.71
C PHE A 38 -2.88 0.59 25.29
N TRP A 39 -2.54 -0.48 26.03
CA TRP A 39 -2.95 -1.86 25.76
C TRP A 39 -4.47 -2.07 25.62
N PHE A 40 -5.29 -1.35 26.38
CA PHE A 40 -6.75 -1.47 26.30
C PHE A 40 -7.35 -0.91 24.99
N ASN A 41 -6.54 -0.26 24.16
CA ASN A 41 -6.90 0.27 22.85
C ASN A 41 -6.25 -0.51 21.69
N TYR A 42 -5.74 -1.72 21.94
CA TYR A 42 -5.13 -2.63 20.97
C TYR A 42 -5.85 -2.64 19.61
N ARG A 43 -7.18 -2.80 19.63
CA ARG A 43 -8.06 -2.79 18.45
C ARG A 43 -7.88 -1.59 17.51
N HIS A 44 -7.64 -0.37 18.01
CA HIS A 44 -7.48 0.81 17.15
C HIS A 44 -6.19 0.70 16.30
N LEU A 45 -5.13 0.10 16.85
CA LEU A 45 -3.93 -0.23 16.08
C LEU A 45 -4.19 -1.40 15.13
N ALA A 46 -4.83 -2.47 15.58
CA ALA A 46 -5.15 -3.63 14.74
C ALA A 46 -6.03 -3.27 13.53
N ASN A 47 -7.09 -2.46 13.72
CA ASN A 47 -7.92 -1.85 12.67
C ASN A 47 -7.07 -1.26 11.54
N VAL A 48 -6.10 -0.42 11.92
CA VAL A 48 -5.20 0.29 11.01
C VAL A 48 -4.25 -0.67 10.30
N LEU A 49 -3.70 -1.67 11.00
CA LEU A 49 -2.83 -2.67 10.39
C LEU A 49 -3.58 -3.57 9.40
N SER A 50 -4.83 -3.93 9.68
CA SER A 50 -5.66 -4.71 8.76
C SER A 50 -5.98 -3.94 7.49
N LEU A 51 -6.23 -2.63 7.57
CA LEU A 51 -6.40 -1.78 6.39
C LEU A 51 -5.09 -1.54 5.65
N TYR A 52 -3.96 -1.35 6.34
CA TYR A 52 -2.61 -1.29 5.76
C TYR A 52 -2.31 -2.54 4.93
N ARG A 53 -2.59 -3.73 5.47
CA ARG A 53 -2.46 -4.99 4.75
C ARG A 53 -3.42 -5.10 3.57
N THR A 54 -4.64 -4.56 3.69
CA THR A 54 -5.62 -4.55 2.61
C THR A 54 -5.16 -3.70 1.43
N VAL A 55 -4.70 -2.46 1.67
CA VAL A 55 -4.19 -1.60 0.58
C VAL A 55 -2.92 -2.16 -0.07
N LYS A 56 -2.01 -2.77 0.71
CA LYS A 56 -0.83 -3.48 0.18
C LYS A 56 -1.20 -4.70 -0.65
N ARG A 57 -2.18 -5.49 -0.21
CA ARG A 57 -2.69 -6.66 -0.97
C ARG A 57 -3.33 -6.23 -2.30
N LEU A 58 -3.99 -5.08 -2.31
CA LEU A 58 -4.56 -4.47 -3.52
C LEU A 58 -3.53 -3.65 -4.32
N GLY A 59 -2.28 -3.62 -3.87
CA GLY A 59 -1.09 -3.25 -4.63
C GLY A 59 -0.53 -1.85 -4.36
N ILE A 60 -1.12 -1.05 -3.45
CA ILE A 60 -0.55 0.26 -3.10
C ILE A 60 0.82 0.03 -2.44
N PRO A 61 1.91 0.62 -2.96
CA PRO A 61 3.25 0.48 -2.39
C PRO A 61 3.40 1.29 -1.10
N ASP A 62 4.34 0.89 -0.23
CA ASP A 62 4.62 1.60 1.02
C ASP A 62 4.98 3.08 0.83
N SER A 63 5.65 3.42 -0.29
CA SER A 63 5.93 4.81 -0.68
C SER A 63 4.70 5.69 -0.94
N GLN A 64 3.50 5.10 -0.93
CA GLN A 64 2.19 5.76 -1.08
C GLN A 64 1.26 5.53 0.13
N ILE A 65 1.74 4.90 1.20
CA ILE A 65 0.97 4.66 2.42
C ILE A 65 1.67 5.36 3.58
N ILE A 66 1.00 6.32 4.21
CA ILE A 66 1.47 6.98 5.44
C ILE A 66 0.82 6.29 6.63
N LEU A 67 1.63 5.63 7.46
CA LEU A 67 1.16 4.86 8.62
C LEU A 67 1.52 5.55 9.93
N MET A 68 0.51 5.87 10.74
CA MET A 68 0.68 6.56 12.04
C MET A 68 0.21 5.68 13.19
N LEU A 69 1.16 5.19 14.02
CA LEU A 69 0.88 4.30 15.16
C LEU A 69 1.39 4.94 16.48
N PRO A 70 0.50 5.27 17.43
CA PRO A 70 0.81 6.06 18.63
C PRO A 70 1.40 5.21 19.78
N ASP A 71 1.46 3.90 19.61
CA ASP A 71 1.97 2.92 20.57
C ASP A 71 2.35 1.64 19.80
N ASP A 72 3.15 0.75 20.40
CA ASP A 72 3.59 -0.51 19.80
C ASP A 72 3.00 -1.69 20.59
N MET A 73 1.97 -2.33 20.03
CA MET A 73 1.35 -3.52 20.63
C MET A 73 2.19 -4.79 20.43
N ALA A 74 2.99 -4.87 19.36
CA ALA A 74 3.84 -6.02 19.08
C ALA A 74 4.96 -6.15 20.14
N CYS A 75 5.55 -5.03 20.53
CA CYS A 75 6.59 -4.96 21.57
C CYS A 75 6.07 -4.68 23.00
N ASN A 76 4.75 -4.65 23.22
CA ASN A 76 4.19 -4.35 24.54
C ASN A 76 4.47 -5.49 25.54
N PRO A 77 4.95 -5.23 26.77
CA PRO A 77 5.17 -6.27 27.78
C PRO A 77 3.91 -7.04 28.23
N ARG A 78 2.72 -6.59 27.87
CA ARG A 78 1.46 -7.31 28.08
C ARG A 78 1.09 -8.27 26.95
N ASN A 79 1.77 -8.19 25.80
CA ASN A 79 1.49 -9.06 24.67
C ASN A 79 1.99 -10.48 24.95
N ALA A 80 1.06 -11.43 25.02
CA ALA A 80 1.38 -12.85 25.13
C ALA A 80 2.08 -13.42 23.88
N PHE A 81 2.06 -12.68 22.76
CA PHE A 81 2.66 -13.03 21.47
C PHE A 81 3.65 -11.93 21.03
N PRO A 82 4.89 -11.92 21.57
CA PRO A 82 5.85 -10.87 21.28
C PRO A 82 6.18 -10.79 19.78
N GLY A 83 6.13 -9.57 19.23
CA GLY A 83 6.42 -9.29 17.83
C GLY A 83 5.24 -9.44 16.87
N THR A 84 4.05 -9.85 17.32
CA THR A 84 2.87 -10.02 16.45
C THR A 84 1.64 -9.27 16.94
N VAL A 85 0.71 -9.00 16.01
CA VAL A 85 -0.59 -8.35 16.27
C VAL A 85 -1.69 -9.11 15.52
N TYR A 86 -2.88 -9.30 16.09
CA TYR A 86 -3.97 -10.06 15.49
C TYR A 86 -5.31 -9.33 15.61
N SER A 87 -6.17 -9.34 14.60
CA SER A 87 -7.54 -8.79 14.67
C SER A 87 -8.63 -9.84 14.95
N ASN A 88 -8.23 -11.09 15.19
CA ASN A 88 -9.12 -12.24 15.33
C ASN A 88 -8.56 -13.28 16.31
N ALA A 89 -9.46 -13.97 17.04
CA ALA A 89 -9.09 -14.90 18.12
C ALA A 89 -8.49 -16.24 17.63
N ASP A 90 -8.76 -16.62 16.38
CA ASP A 90 -8.10 -17.71 15.68
C ASP A 90 -6.67 -17.34 15.22
N ARG A 91 -6.31 -16.05 15.25
CA ARG A 91 -4.96 -15.52 15.01
C ARG A 91 -4.36 -15.98 13.67
N ALA A 92 -5.21 -16.16 12.67
CA ALA A 92 -4.83 -16.72 11.37
C ALA A 92 -3.82 -15.84 10.59
N VAL A 93 -3.78 -14.54 10.87
CA VAL A 93 -2.96 -13.56 10.16
C VAL A 93 -2.29 -12.62 11.16
N ASP A 94 -0.95 -12.67 11.24
CA ASP A 94 -0.19 -11.61 11.92
C ASP A 94 -0.26 -10.32 11.09
N LEU A 95 -0.76 -9.28 11.73
CA LEU A 95 -0.97 -7.95 11.17
C LEU A 95 0.31 -7.11 11.15
N TYR A 96 1.26 -7.39 12.06
CA TYR A 96 2.51 -6.66 12.16
C TYR A 96 3.49 -7.16 11.10
N GLY A 97 3.85 -8.45 11.14
CA GLY A 97 4.70 -9.09 10.15
C GLY A 97 6.10 -8.49 10.02
N GLU A 98 6.82 -8.90 8.98
CA GLU A 98 8.21 -8.46 8.75
C GLU A 98 8.32 -7.17 7.90
N ASN A 99 7.27 -6.83 7.13
CA ASN A 99 7.29 -5.80 6.09
C ASN A 99 6.29 -4.66 6.39
N ILE A 100 6.28 -4.18 7.63
CA ILE A 100 5.51 -3.00 8.06
C ILE A 100 6.40 -1.75 8.10
N GLU A 101 6.05 -0.75 7.31
CA GLU A 101 6.66 0.58 7.33
C GLU A 101 5.74 1.51 8.13
N VAL A 102 6.26 2.03 9.26
CA VAL A 102 5.54 2.96 10.13
C VAL A 102 6.24 4.32 10.06
N ASP A 103 5.56 5.34 9.54
CA ASP A 103 6.13 6.65 9.28
C ASP A 103 6.15 7.53 10.53
N TYR A 104 5.09 7.50 11.33
CA TYR A 104 4.99 8.24 12.57
C TYR A 104 4.78 7.26 13.73
N ARG A 105 5.77 7.18 14.62
CA ARG A 105 5.78 6.22 15.73
C ARG A 105 5.62 6.92 17.08
N GLY A 106 4.77 6.37 17.95
CA GLY A 106 4.66 6.80 19.34
C GLY A 106 4.32 8.28 19.47
N TYR A 107 5.21 9.03 20.14
CA TYR A 107 5.07 10.47 20.37
C TYR A 107 5.02 11.32 19.09
N GLU A 108 5.39 10.79 17.92
CA GLU A 108 5.26 11.51 16.65
C GLU A 108 3.81 11.59 16.14
N VAL A 109 2.88 10.81 16.69
CA VAL A 109 1.46 10.81 16.29
C VAL A 109 0.70 11.90 17.05
N THR A 110 0.93 13.16 16.66
CA THR A 110 0.26 14.35 17.22
C THR A 110 -0.74 14.94 16.24
N VAL A 111 -1.67 15.77 16.74
CA VAL A 111 -2.59 16.53 15.87
C VAL A 111 -1.79 17.44 14.93
N GLU A 112 -0.74 18.09 15.44
CA GLU A 112 0.14 18.95 14.65
C GLU A 112 0.80 18.21 13.47
N ASN A 113 1.40 17.05 13.70
CA ASN A 113 2.09 16.30 12.64
C ASN A 113 1.11 15.80 11.58
N PHE A 114 -0.08 15.36 11.98
CA PHE A 114 -1.14 14.95 11.05
C PHE A 114 -1.63 16.14 10.18
N ILE A 115 -1.90 17.29 10.78
CA ILE A 115 -2.29 18.50 10.03
C ILE A 115 -1.14 18.97 9.11
N ARG A 116 0.12 18.99 9.57
CA ARG A 116 1.28 19.36 8.75
C ARG A 116 1.49 18.43 7.56
N LEU A 117 1.29 17.12 7.74
CA LEU A 117 1.31 16.10 6.68
C LEU A 117 0.28 16.41 5.59
N LEU A 118 -0.99 16.56 5.97
CA LEU A 118 -2.08 16.86 5.02
C LEU A 118 -1.88 18.20 4.31
N THR A 119 -1.44 19.23 5.03
CA THR A 119 -1.35 20.60 4.51
C THR A 119 -0.01 20.96 3.82
N ASP A 120 0.95 20.04 3.77
CA ASP A 120 2.32 20.26 3.26
C ASP A 120 3.05 21.40 4.00
N ARG A 121 3.03 21.34 5.33
CA ARG A 121 3.68 22.30 6.23
C ARG A 121 4.79 21.61 7.03
N LEU A 122 5.65 20.90 6.30
CA LEU A 122 6.77 20.09 6.81
C LEU A 122 8.10 20.67 6.34
N ASP A 123 9.00 20.96 7.29
CA ASP A 123 10.34 21.51 7.06
C ASP A 123 11.16 20.64 6.09
N GLU A 124 12.10 21.21 5.32
CA GLU A 124 12.77 20.53 4.20
C GLU A 124 13.53 19.25 4.58
N ASP A 125 14.00 19.15 5.83
CA ASP A 125 14.72 18.00 6.39
C ASP A 125 13.81 16.80 6.71
N VAL A 126 12.48 16.97 6.75
CA VAL A 126 11.53 15.87 6.96
C VAL A 126 11.66 14.84 5.82
N PRO A 127 11.97 13.55 6.13
CA PRO A 127 12.19 12.51 5.12
C PRO A 127 11.01 12.29 4.18
N ARG A 128 11.29 11.84 2.94
CA ARG A 128 10.25 11.63 1.92
C ARG A 128 9.16 10.63 2.33
N SER A 129 9.49 9.60 3.12
CA SER A 129 8.49 8.64 3.62
C SER A 129 7.44 9.30 4.52
N LYS A 130 7.85 10.31 5.32
CA LYS A 130 6.94 11.10 6.17
C LYS A 130 6.20 12.21 5.41
N ARG A 131 6.10 12.16 4.08
CA ARG A 131 5.41 13.18 3.27
C ARG A 131 4.35 12.55 2.37
N LEU A 132 3.13 13.07 2.46
CA LEU A 132 2.06 12.75 1.53
C LEU A 132 2.40 13.30 0.13
N GLY A 133 2.81 12.43 -0.80
CA GLY A 133 3.28 12.86 -2.13
C GLY A 133 2.17 13.12 -3.15
N SER A 134 0.91 13.25 -2.71
CA SER A 134 -0.27 13.34 -3.56
C SER A 134 -0.43 14.70 -4.25
N ASP A 135 -1.10 14.68 -5.40
CA ASP A 135 -1.27 15.78 -6.33
C ASP A 135 -2.70 15.86 -6.92
N ALA A 136 -2.89 16.68 -7.96
CA ALA A 136 -4.17 16.95 -8.59
C ALA A 136 -4.79 15.76 -9.32
N GLY A 137 -4.03 14.69 -9.58
CA GLY A 137 -4.49 13.44 -10.18
C GLY A 137 -4.58 12.30 -9.17
N SER A 138 -4.27 12.53 -7.90
CA SER A 138 -4.14 11.49 -6.89
C SER A 138 -5.44 11.28 -6.10
N ASN A 139 -5.97 10.05 -6.01
CA ASN A 139 -7.01 9.76 -5.04
C ASN A 139 -6.38 9.50 -3.66
N VAL A 140 -7.04 9.97 -2.60
CA VAL A 140 -6.52 9.87 -1.23
C VAL A 140 -7.54 9.20 -0.31
N LEU A 141 -7.20 8.03 0.22
CA LEU A 141 -7.88 7.41 1.35
C LEU A 141 -7.33 7.98 2.65
N VAL A 142 -8.18 8.57 3.49
CA VAL A 142 -7.83 8.96 4.86
C VAL A 142 -8.67 8.13 5.82
N TYR A 143 -8.04 7.19 6.52
CA TYR A 143 -8.69 6.37 7.55
C TYR A 143 -8.19 6.75 8.95
N MET A 144 -9.12 7.01 9.87
CA MET A 144 -8.82 7.34 11.26
C MET A 144 -9.61 6.45 12.23
N THR A 145 -9.01 6.07 13.34
CA THR A 145 -9.72 5.31 14.40
C THR A 145 -9.21 5.61 15.79
N GLY A 146 -10.13 5.65 16.75
CA GLY A 146 -9.83 5.95 18.15
C GLY A 146 -11.06 6.33 18.97
N HIS A 147 -10.82 6.98 20.11
CA HIS A 147 -11.89 7.52 20.98
C HIS A 147 -12.26 8.95 20.60
N GLY A 148 -13.55 9.26 20.55
CA GLY A 148 -14.07 10.55 20.12
C GLY A 148 -15.48 10.82 20.64
N GLY A 149 -16.12 11.83 20.07
CA GLY A 149 -17.48 12.25 20.37
C GLY A 149 -17.96 13.32 19.39
N ASP A 150 -18.98 14.11 19.77
CA ASP A 150 -19.54 15.15 18.89
C ASP A 150 -18.46 16.15 18.42
N ARG A 151 -18.06 16.00 17.16
CA ARG A 151 -17.06 16.78 16.41
C ARG A 151 -15.63 16.73 16.95
N PHE A 152 -15.23 15.72 17.72
CA PHE A 152 -13.82 15.55 18.10
C PHE A 152 -13.34 14.09 18.10
N LEU A 153 -12.03 13.91 17.86
CA LEU A 153 -11.30 12.65 17.98
C LEU A 153 -10.04 12.86 18.83
N LYS A 154 -9.83 12.02 19.85
CA LYS A 154 -8.68 12.11 20.77
C LYS A 154 -7.41 11.55 20.15
N PHE A 155 -6.32 12.29 20.29
CA PHE A 155 -4.96 11.89 19.98
C PHE A 155 -4.17 11.64 21.28
N GLN A 156 -3.57 10.45 21.38
CA GLN A 156 -2.73 10.00 22.50
C GLN A 156 -3.34 10.15 23.91
N ASP A 157 -4.67 10.25 24.03
CA ASP A 157 -5.39 10.51 25.29
C ASP A 157 -5.03 11.87 25.95
N SER A 158 -4.46 12.81 25.19
CA SER A 158 -4.00 14.12 25.68
C SER A 158 -4.39 15.31 24.78
N GLU A 159 -4.53 15.09 23.48
CA GLU A 159 -4.92 16.09 22.48
C GLU A 159 -6.26 15.70 21.84
N GLU A 160 -6.93 16.66 21.19
CA GLU A 160 -8.17 16.42 20.43
C GLU A 160 -8.06 17.16 19.09
N ILE A 161 -8.47 16.51 18.00
CA ILE A 161 -8.68 17.14 16.69
C ILE A 161 -10.18 17.33 16.46
N GLY A 162 -10.59 18.52 16.05
CA GLY A 162 -11.97 18.85 15.76
C GLY A 162 -12.40 18.57 14.32
N ALA A 163 -13.72 18.47 14.08
CA ALA A 163 -14.30 18.42 12.74
C ALA A 163 -13.93 19.65 11.88
N TRP A 164 -13.73 20.81 12.51
CA TRP A 164 -13.26 22.04 11.85
C TRP A 164 -11.79 21.95 11.42
N ASP A 165 -10.91 21.37 12.23
CA ASP A 165 -9.49 21.22 11.88
C ASP A 165 -9.33 20.29 10.67
N LEU A 166 -10.15 19.23 10.58
CA LEU A 166 -10.23 18.37 9.40
C LEU A 166 -10.77 19.13 8.17
N ALA A 167 -11.82 19.94 8.34
CA ALA A 167 -12.38 20.75 7.26
C ALA A 167 -11.36 21.72 6.68
N ASP A 168 -10.62 22.44 7.54
CA ASP A 168 -9.60 23.40 7.14
C ASP A 168 -8.35 22.71 6.56
N ALA A 169 -8.02 21.50 7.00
CA ALA A 169 -6.94 20.70 6.43
C ALA A 169 -7.28 20.21 5.02
N PHE A 170 -8.47 19.63 4.82
CA PHE A 170 -8.94 19.22 3.50
C PHE A 170 -9.23 20.43 2.60
N GLY A 171 -9.60 21.58 3.16
CA GLY A 171 -9.64 22.90 2.50
C GLY A 171 -8.30 23.24 1.85
N GLN A 172 -7.23 23.22 2.64
CA GLN A 172 -5.89 23.51 2.15
C GLN A 172 -5.35 22.44 1.19
N MET A 173 -5.70 21.17 1.37
CA MET A 173 -5.36 20.12 0.40
C MET A 173 -5.99 20.42 -0.97
N TRP A 174 -7.25 20.85 -0.99
CA TRP A 174 -7.95 21.22 -2.21
C TRP A 174 -7.34 22.47 -2.88
N GLU A 175 -7.10 23.54 -2.12
CA GLU A 175 -6.47 24.77 -2.62
C GLU A 175 -5.07 24.51 -3.21
N LYS A 176 -4.28 23.63 -2.56
CA LYS A 176 -2.95 23.21 -3.02
C LYS A 176 -3.01 22.12 -4.11
N LYS A 177 -4.19 21.66 -4.52
CA LYS A 177 -4.41 20.57 -5.49
C LYS A 177 -3.66 19.28 -5.12
N ARG A 178 -3.85 18.81 -3.89
CA ARG A 178 -3.23 17.58 -3.35
C ARG A 178 -4.11 16.33 -3.43
N TYR A 179 -5.30 16.43 -4.02
CA TYR A 179 -6.11 15.27 -4.36
C TYR A 179 -6.95 15.56 -5.60
N HIS A 180 -7.28 14.48 -6.33
CA HIS A 180 -8.34 14.43 -7.31
C HIS A 180 -9.68 14.14 -6.62
N GLU A 181 -9.76 13.02 -5.90
CA GLU A 181 -10.87 12.63 -5.03
C GLU A 181 -10.36 12.16 -3.66
N LEU A 182 -11.15 12.34 -2.61
CA LEU A 182 -10.77 11.97 -1.24
C LEU A 182 -11.87 11.14 -0.59
N LEU A 183 -11.50 9.97 -0.08
CA LEU A 183 -12.37 9.09 0.72
C LEU A 183 -11.95 9.20 2.19
N PHE A 184 -12.79 9.83 3.01
CA PHE A 184 -12.58 9.96 4.45
C PHE A 184 -13.37 8.89 5.20
N MET A 185 -12.68 8.06 5.97
CA MET A 185 -13.25 6.96 6.74
C MET A 185 -12.88 7.10 8.21
N ILE A 186 -13.84 7.02 9.12
CA ILE A 186 -13.58 7.22 10.54
C ILE A 186 -14.37 6.27 11.46
N ASP A 187 -13.65 5.46 12.24
CA ASP A 187 -14.24 4.59 13.28
C ASP A 187 -14.02 5.17 14.68
N THR A 188 -15.07 5.77 15.23
CA THR A 188 -15.10 6.34 16.58
C THR A 188 -16.54 6.56 17.06
N CYS A 189 -16.74 6.88 18.34
CA CYS A 189 -18.04 7.30 18.87
C CYS A 189 -18.47 8.62 18.24
N GLN A 190 -19.72 8.67 17.76
CA GLN A 190 -20.29 9.81 17.03
C GLN A 190 -19.51 10.19 15.76
N ALA A 191 -18.86 9.22 15.12
CA ALA A 191 -18.05 9.38 13.91
C ALA A 191 -18.68 10.25 12.82
N ASN A 192 -19.99 10.13 12.61
CA ASN A 192 -20.71 10.87 11.56
C ASN A 192 -20.67 12.40 11.77
N THR A 193 -20.40 12.86 12.99
CA THR A 193 -20.26 14.29 13.30
C THR A 193 -18.96 14.89 12.76
N MET A 194 -17.90 14.08 12.61
CA MET A 194 -16.55 14.52 12.22
C MET A 194 -16.48 15.09 10.81
N TYR A 195 -17.35 14.66 9.91
CA TYR A 195 -17.39 15.15 8.52
C TYR A 195 -18.49 16.20 8.27
N THR A 196 -19.21 16.67 9.29
CA THR A 196 -20.34 17.62 9.11
C THR A 196 -19.89 19.01 8.65
N TYR A 197 -18.67 19.43 8.99
CA TYR A 197 -18.12 20.74 8.65
C TYR A 197 -17.24 20.76 7.40
N LEU A 198 -17.00 19.61 6.74
CA LEU A 198 -16.25 19.57 5.48
C LEU A 198 -16.97 20.40 4.41
N TYR A 199 -16.20 21.16 3.64
CA TYR A 199 -16.71 22.08 2.61
C TYR A 199 -15.97 21.98 1.26
N SER A 200 -14.82 21.29 1.19
CA SER A 200 -14.10 21.06 -0.05
C SER A 200 -14.83 20.05 -0.94
N PRO A 201 -14.80 20.23 -2.27
CA PRO A 201 -15.43 19.29 -3.20
C PRO A 201 -14.62 18.00 -3.35
N ASN A 202 -15.20 17.03 -4.07
CA ASN A 202 -14.63 15.73 -4.40
C ASN A 202 -14.32 14.87 -3.17
N ILE A 203 -15.07 15.08 -2.07
CA ILE A 203 -14.98 14.28 -0.84
C ILE A 203 -16.18 13.34 -0.74
N ILE A 204 -15.91 12.06 -0.50
CA ILE A 204 -16.85 11.08 0.02
C ILE A 204 -16.43 10.82 1.47
N ALA A 205 -17.35 10.88 2.42
CA ALA A 205 -17.04 10.62 3.83
C ALA A 205 -17.96 9.56 4.42
N THR A 206 -17.42 8.66 5.24
CA THR A 206 -18.20 7.64 5.96
C THR A 206 -17.71 7.47 7.40
N GLY A 207 -18.63 7.18 8.32
CA GLY A 207 -18.36 7.02 9.74
C GLY A 207 -19.10 5.84 10.36
N SER A 208 -18.60 5.32 11.47
CA SER A 208 -19.14 4.11 12.12
C SER A 208 -20.39 4.31 12.98
N SER A 209 -20.71 5.53 13.42
CA SER A 209 -21.78 5.81 14.38
C SER A 209 -22.36 7.22 14.28
N ALA A 210 -23.67 7.35 14.49
CA ALA A 210 -24.40 8.62 14.45
C ALA A 210 -24.18 9.50 15.69
N LEU A 211 -24.67 10.74 15.65
CA LEU A 211 -24.78 11.61 16.83
C LEU A 211 -25.47 10.86 17.98
N ASP A 212 -25.03 11.09 19.20
CA ASP A 212 -25.51 10.41 20.43
C ASP A 212 -25.30 8.87 20.47
N GLN A 213 -24.51 8.29 19.55
CA GLN A 213 -24.16 6.86 19.56
C GLN A 213 -22.67 6.60 19.84
N SER A 214 -22.39 5.49 20.53
CA SER A 214 -21.05 4.92 20.61
C SER A 214 -20.71 4.10 19.37
N SER A 215 -19.42 3.98 19.03
CA SER A 215 -18.93 2.81 18.29
C SER A 215 -18.58 1.70 19.28
N TYR A 216 -18.48 0.46 18.78
CA TYR A 216 -18.35 -0.74 19.61
C TYR A 216 -17.18 -1.60 19.15
N SER A 217 -16.56 -2.29 20.11
CA SER A 217 -15.54 -3.30 19.83
C SER A 217 -16.14 -4.65 19.43
N HIS A 218 -15.37 -5.43 18.68
CA HIS A 218 -15.65 -6.84 18.34
C HIS A 218 -14.49 -7.74 18.78
N HIS A 219 -14.71 -9.05 18.81
CA HIS A 219 -13.73 -10.10 19.15
C HIS A 219 -12.88 -9.79 20.40
N ALA A 220 -13.35 -10.20 21.57
CA ALA A 220 -12.49 -10.31 22.75
C ALA A 220 -11.59 -11.54 22.61
N ASP A 221 -10.28 -11.34 22.72
CA ASP A 221 -9.30 -12.43 22.80
C ASP A 221 -8.87 -12.59 24.27
N ASN A 222 -8.98 -13.81 24.81
CA ASN A 222 -8.68 -14.10 26.21
C ASN A 222 -7.17 -14.18 26.51
N ASP A 223 -6.35 -14.51 25.52
CA ASP A 223 -4.89 -14.60 25.67
C ASP A 223 -4.24 -13.21 25.55
N VAL A 224 -4.80 -12.33 24.71
CA VAL A 224 -4.43 -10.90 24.62
C VAL A 224 -5.09 -10.08 25.75
N GLY A 225 -6.23 -10.54 26.26
CA GLY A 225 -6.95 -9.98 27.41
C GLY A 225 -7.78 -8.74 27.12
N VAL A 226 -7.99 -8.39 25.84
CA VAL A 226 -8.72 -7.19 25.38
C VAL A 226 -9.48 -7.49 24.08
N ALA A 227 -10.34 -6.56 23.64
CA ALA A 227 -10.93 -6.62 22.31
C ALA A 227 -9.90 -6.23 21.24
N VAL A 228 -9.85 -6.98 20.14
CA VAL A 228 -8.77 -6.90 19.15
C VAL A 228 -9.15 -6.22 17.82
N ILE A 229 -10.42 -5.85 17.61
CA ILE A 229 -10.89 -5.10 16.43
C ILE A 229 -12.16 -4.32 16.80
N ASP A 230 -12.56 -3.29 16.03
CA ASP A 230 -13.86 -2.63 16.19
C ASP A 230 -14.92 -3.15 15.20
N ARG A 231 -16.21 -3.05 15.57
CA ARG A 231 -17.32 -3.68 14.84
C ARG A 231 -17.44 -3.19 13.41
N TRP A 232 -17.47 -1.88 13.21
CA TRP A 232 -17.66 -1.31 11.88
C TRP A 232 -16.46 -1.64 10.99
N THR A 233 -15.24 -1.41 11.48
CA THR A 233 -14.02 -1.78 10.75
C THR A 233 -13.93 -3.29 10.47
N TYR A 234 -14.40 -4.17 11.36
CA TYR A 234 -14.47 -5.60 11.08
C TYR A 234 -15.38 -5.93 9.88
N TYR A 235 -16.56 -5.32 9.76
CA TYR A 235 -17.45 -5.59 8.63
C TYR A 235 -17.02 -4.90 7.33
N VAL A 236 -16.36 -3.74 7.41
CA VAL A 236 -15.65 -3.13 6.27
C VAL A 236 -14.55 -4.08 5.77
N LEU A 237 -13.74 -4.63 6.68
CA LEU A 237 -12.71 -5.61 6.33
C LEU A 237 -13.31 -6.92 5.81
N GLU A 238 -14.39 -7.45 6.38
CA GLU A 238 -15.09 -8.63 5.85
C GLU A 238 -15.46 -8.45 4.37
N PHE A 239 -16.03 -7.31 3.99
CA PHE A 239 -16.31 -6.98 2.59
C PHE A 239 -15.02 -6.89 1.75
N LEU A 240 -14.02 -6.13 2.22
CA LEU A 240 -12.77 -5.94 1.50
C LEU A 240 -11.99 -7.25 1.31
N GLU A 241 -12.00 -8.16 2.28
CA GLU A 241 -11.28 -9.44 2.23
C GLU A 241 -12.02 -10.52 1.44
N THR A 242 -13.34 -10.58 1.52
CA THR A 242 -14.13 -11.65 0.86
C THR A 242 -14.59 -11.28 -0.55
N GLN A 243 -14.90 -10.01 -0.81
CA GLN A 243 -15.45 -9.55 -2.10
C GLN A 243 -14.38 -8.84 -2.95
N VAL A 244 -13.58 -7.95 -2.37
CA VAL A 244 -12.53 -7.18 -3.08
C VAL A 244 -11.21 -7.95 -3.10
N THR A 245 -11.22 -9.10 -3.77
CA THR A 245 -10.11 -10.06 -3.79
C THR A 245 -8.98 -9.72 -4.78
N THR A 246 -9.20 -8.81 -5.74
CA THR A 246 -8.19 -8.43 -6.75
C THR A 246 -8.16 -6.91 -6.98
N PRO A 247 -7.01 -6.33 -7.40
CA PRO A 247 -6.90 -4.91 -7.77
C PRO A 247 -7.82 -4.48 -8.93
N ASN A 248 -8.33 -5.43 -9.72
CA ASN A 248 -9.18 -5.18 -10.88
C ASN A 248 -10.69 -5.30 -10.56
N SER A 249 -11.05 -5.36 -9.27
CA SER A 249 -12.44 -5.46 -8.82
C SER A 249 -13.30 -4.32 -9.40
N LYS A 250 -14.54 -4.65 -9.77
CA LYS A 250 -15.54 -3.69 -10.24
C LYS A 250 -16.63 -3.39 -9.21
N LEU A 251 -16.44 -3.86 -7.98
CA LEU A 251 -17.27 -3.49 -6.84
C LEU A 251 -17.06 -2.02 -6.48
N THR A 252 -18.16 -1.37 -6.16
CA THR A 252 -18.26 0.07 -5.97
C THR A 252 -18.29 0.47 -4.50
N LEU A 253 -18.09 1.75 -4.22
CA LEU A 253 -18.39 2.33 -2.91
C LEU A 253 -19.88 2.19 -2.57
N GLY A 254 -20.77 2.18 -3.56
CA GLY A 254 -22.18 1.81 -3.38
C GLY A 254 -22.32 0.40 -2.81
N ASP A 255 -21.65 -0.60 -3.40
CA ASP A 255 -21.70 -2.00 -2.92
C ASP A 255 -21.12 -2.16 -1.50
N LEU A 256 -20.05 -1.42 -1.18
CA LEU A 256 -19.43 -1.42 0.16
C LEU A 256 -20.35 -0.80 1.23
N PHE A 257 -21.02 0.31 0.92
CA PHE A 257 -21.89 0.98 1.88
C PHE A 257 -23.26 0.30 1.99
N ASP A 258 -23.76 -0.33 0.93
CA ASP A 258 -24.94 -1.19 0.98
C ASP A 258 -24.70 -2.49 1.77
N SER A 259 -23.44 -2.90 1.99
CA SER A 259 -23.11 -4.04 2.86
C SER A 259 -23.13 -3.70 4.35
N TYR A 260 -23.43 -2.45 4.74
CA TYR A 260 -23.55 -2.05 6.14
C TYR A 260 -24.84 -2.61 6.77
N ASP A 261 -24.67 -3.27 7.92
CA ASP A 261 -25.74 -3.92 8.66
C ASP A 261 -25.72 -3.43 10.12
N GLU A 262 -26.62 -2.51 10.46
CA GLU A 262 -26.74 -1.94 11.82
C GLU A 262 -26.95 -3.04 12.88
N THR A 263 -27.57 -4.17 12.53
CA THR A 263 -27.82 -5.27 13.49
C THR A 263 -26.54 -6.01 13.86
N LYS A 264 -25.53 -5.96 12.99
CA LYS A 264 -24.18 -6.50 13.24
C LYS A 264 -23.24 -5.45 13.82
N ILE A 265 -23.28 -4.23 13.29
CA ILE A 265 -22.39 -3.11 13.65
C ILE A 265 -22.72 -2.57 15.05
N HIS A 266 -23.99 -2.66 15.47
CA HIS A 266 -24.54 -2.13 16.74
C HIS A 266 -24.57 -0.59 16.85
N SER A 267 -24.22 0.12 15.78
CA SER A 267 -24.38 1.55 15.61
C SER A 267 -24.83 1.84 14.18
N GLN A 268 -25.31 3.07 13.92
CA GLN A 268 -25.76 3.53 12.62
C GLN A 268 -24.59 4.20 11.88
N PRO A 269 -23.92 3.51 10.93
CA PRO A 269 -22.93 4.15 10.09
C PRO A 269 -23.61 5.17 9.18
N GLY A 270 -22.90 6.23 8.81
CA GLY A 270 -23.39 7.27 7.92
C GLY A 270 -22.44 7.52 6.78
N VAL A 271 -22.98 7.95 5.64
CA VAL A 271 -22.21 8.34 4.45
C VAL A 271 -22.65 9.74 4.01
N ARG A 272 -21.69 10.57 3.60
CA ARG A 272 -21.89 11.93 3.10
C ARG A 272 -21.40 12.03 1.66
N TRP A 273 -22.26 12.55 0.79
CA TRP A 273 -22.06 12.58 -0.67
C TRP A 273 -22.17 13.97 -1.31
N ASP A 274 -22.71 14.97 -0.61
CA ASP A 274 -23.07 16.30 -1.18
C ASP A 274 -21.87 17.13 -1.64
N LEU A 275 -20.66 16.80 -1.16
CA LEU A 275 -19.40 17.41 -1.61
C LEU A 275 -18.87 16.77 -2.90
N PHE A 276 -19.38 15.61 -3.30
CA PHE A 276 -18.93 14.92 -4.50
C PHE A 276 -19.66 15.47 -5.75
N PRO A 277 -18.97 15.73 -6.88
CA PRO A 277 -19.63 16.15 -8.11
C PRO A 277 -20.67 15.09 -8.57
N GLY A 278 -21.92 15.51 -8.75
CA GLY A 278 -23.04 14.59 -9.04
C GLY A 278 -23.65 13.89 -7.80
N GLY A 279 -23.12 14.17 -6.61
CA GLY A 279 -23.67 13.69 -5.34
C GLY A 279 -23.59 12.17 -5.20
N GLU A 280 -24.59 11.60 -4.52
CA GLU A 280 -24.68 10.17 -4.25
C GLU A 280 -24.68 9.31 -5.53
N GLN A 281 -25.33 9.77 -6.61
CA GLN A 281 -25.45 9.00 -7.84
C GLN A 281 -24.08 8.71 -8.47
N GLU A 282 -23.20 9.70 -8.56
CA GLU A 282 -21.85 9.54 -9.12
C GLU A 282 -20.87 8.98 -8.09
N GLY A 283 -20.95 9.40 -6.82
CA GLY A 283 -20.07 8.92 -5.75
C GLY A 283 -20.20 7.41 -5.53
N ARG A 284 -21.42 6.86 -5.64
CA ARG A 284 -21.67 5.42 -5.54
C ARG A 284 -21.11 4.61 -6.72
N LEU A 285 -20.78 5.22 -7.86
CA LEU A 285 -20.23 4.51 -9.03
C LEU A 285 -18.71 4.33 -8.97
N ARG A 286 -18.01 5.07 -8.08
CA ARG A 286 -16.57 4.90 -7.86
C ARG A 286 -16.27 3.50 -7.35
N THR A 287 -15.23 2.87 -7.90
CA THR A 287 -14.83 1.54 -7.49
C THR A 287 -14.13 1.59 -6.13
N VAL A 288 -14.21 0.51 -5.36
CA VAL A 288 -13.43 0.43 -4.11
C VAL A 288 -11.94 0.51 -4.40
N VAL A 289 -11.48 -0.04 -5.52
CA VAL A 289 -10.06 -0.01 -5.90
C VAL A 289 -9.59 1.38 -6.36
N ASP A 290 -10.49 2.31 -6.66
CA ASP A 290 -10.16 3.73 -6.92
C ASP A 290 -9.55 4.42 -5.68
N PHE A 291 -9.72 3.87 -4.48
CA PHE A 291 -9.12 4.36 -3.23
C PHE A 291 -8.24 3.32 -2.51
N PHE A 292 -8.54 2.03 -2.67
CA PHE A 292 -7.85 0.95 -1.96
C PHE A 292 -6.82 0.18 -2.79
N GLY A 293 -6.86 0.27 -4.12
CA GLY A 293 -5.98 -0.50 -5.02
C GLY A 293 -4.90 0.35 -5.68
N ASN A 294 -3.98 -0.31 -6.39
CA ASN A 294 -2.99 0.39 -7.21
C ASN A 294 -3.57 0.81 -8.57
N VAL A 295 -3.10 1.95 -9.08
CA VAL A 295 -3.33 2.35 -10.47
C VAL A 295 -2.36 1.60 -11.37
N GLN A 296 -2.83 0.50 -11.98
CA GLN A 296 -2.07 -0.21 -13.01
C GLN A 296 -2.32 0.42 -14.38
N ASN A 297 -1.55 1.47 -14.70
CA ASN A 297 -1.45 1.98 -16.07
C ASN A 297 -0.78 0.95 -16.97
N VAL A 298 -1.56 0.01 -17.51
CA VAL A 298 -1.13 -0.85 -18.60
C VAL A 298 -1.18 -0.01 -19.88
N GLU A 299 -0.07 0.64 -20.20
CA GLU A 299 0.15 1.22 -21.52
C GLU A 299 0.18 0.08 -22.55
N VAL A 300 -0.99 -0.27 -23.08
CA VAL A 300 -1.09 -1.12 -24.26
C VAL A 300 -0.62 -0.27 -25.44
N GLU A 301 0.68 -0.36 -25.76
CA GLU A 301 1.23 0.23 -26.98
C GLU A 301 0.53 -0.37 -28.21
N THR A 302 -0.54 0.28 -28.64
CA THR A 302 -1.33 -0.04 -29.84
C THR A 302 -0.62 0.42 -31.13
N ASN A 303 0.72 0.51 -31.07
CA ASN A 303 1.61 0.92 -32.15
C ASN A 303 2.35 -0.26 -32.81
N SER A 304 1.99 -1.51 -32.51
CA SER A 304 2.44 -2.71 -33.23
C SER A 304 1.45 -3.15 -34.33
N THR A 305 1.11 -2.22 -35.24
CA THR A 305 0.34 -2.53 -36.46
C THR A 305 1.16 -3.25 -37.54
N GLU A 306 2.26 -3.91 -37.17
CA GLU A 306 3.05 -4.78 -38.04
C GLU A 306 2.90 -6.26 -37.63
N PRO A 307 2.42 -7.15 -38.52
CA PRO A 307 2.11 -8.55 -38.19
C PRO A 307 3.36 -9.46 -38.09
N GLY A 308 4.45 -8.93 -37.52
CA GLY A 308 5.74 -9.60 -37.29
C GLY A 308 6.10 -9.79 -35.82
N SER A 309 6.13 -8.69 -35.03
CA SER A 309 6.78 -8.69 -33.70
C SER A 309 6.31 -9.82 -32.78
N LEU A 310 4.99 -9.97 -32.55
CA LEU A 310 4.50 -10.93 -31.56
C LEU A 310 4.89 -12.40 -31.89
N LYS A 311 5.12 -12.74 -33.16
CA LYS A 311 5.64 -14.06 -33.55
C LYS A 311 7.16 -14.17 -33.39
N GLU A 312 7.89 -13.09 -33.60
CA GLU A 312 9.33 -13.02 -33.42
C GLU A 312 9.69 -13.04 -31.93
N ASP A 313 8.96 -12.28 -31.11
CA ASP A 313 9.04 -12.26 -29.65
C ASP A 313 8.75 -13.66 -29.05
N LEU A 314 7.67 -14.31 -29.49
CA LEU A 314 7.36 -15.69 -29.08
C LEU A 314 8.43 -16.70 -29.54
N ALA A 315 9.03 -16.51 -30.72
CA ALA A 315 10.11 -17.37 -31.21
C ALA A 315 11.43 -17.14 -30.45
N GLU A 316 11.70 -15.92 -29.98
CA GLU A 316 12.86 -15.60 -29.15
C GLU A 316 12.70 -16.14 -27.72
N ILE A 317 11.51 -16.00 -27.13
CA ILE A 317 11.15 -16.64 -25.85
C ILE A 317 11.30 -18.16 -25.95
N ALA A 318 10.82 -18.79 -27.03
CA ALA A 318 10.98 -20.24 -27.23
C ALA A 318 12.46 -20.67 -27.29
N LYS A 319 13.32 -19.93 -28.01
CA LYS A 319 14.78 -20.17 -28.05
C LYS A 319 15.43 -20.00 -26.67
N LEU A 320 15.00 -19.01 -25.89
CA LEU A 320 15.46 -18.79 -24.52
C LEU A 320 15.10 -19.99 -23.63
N VAL A 321 13.84 -20.43 -23.64
CA VAL A 321 13.37 -21.61 -22.89
C VAL A 321 14.18 -22.85 -23.25
N GLU A 322 14.43 -23.11 -24.54
CA GLU A 322 15.21 -24.28 -24.96
C GLU A 322 16.69 -24.20 -24.54
N LYS A 323 17.28 -22.98 -24.57
CA LYS A 323 18.65 -22.73 -24.08
C LYS A 323 18.77 -22.99 -22.58
N TRP A 324 17.79 -22.55 -21.78
CA TRP A 324 17.73 -22.85 -20.35
C TRP A 324 17.56 -24.36 -20.11
N ARG A 325 16.66 -25.03 -20.85
CA ARG A 325 16.43 -26.47 -20.74
C ARG A 325 17.69 -27.30 -21.04
N LYS A 326 18.54 -26.88 -21.99
CA LYS A 326 19.84 -27.52 -22.25
C LYS A 326 20.82 -27.34 -21.09
N ARG A 327 20.95 -26.12 -20.56
CA ARG A 327 21.82 -25.83 -19.40
C ARG A 327 21.43 -26.66 -18.17
N ASP A 328 20.13 -26.84 -17.95
CA ASP A 328 19.61 -27.71 -16.88
C ASP A 328 19.99 -29.18 -17.08
N GLN A 329 19.90 -29.69 -18.33
CA GLN A 329 20.35 -31.04 -18.66
C GLN A 329 21.87 -31.22 -18.50
N GLU A 330 22.66 -30.23 -18.87
CA GLU A 330 24.13 -30.22 -18.69
C GLU A 330 24.51 -30.22 -17.20
N TYR A 331 23.81 -29.42 -16.38
CA TYR A 331 23.97 -29.38 -14.92
C TYR A 331 23.60 -30.71 -14.25
N LEU A 332 22.47 -31.32 -14.64
CA LEU A 332 22.07 -32.64 -14.12
C LEU A 332 23.04 -33.74 -14.56
N ALA A 333 23.60 -33.66 -15.76
CA ALA A 333 24.62 -34.59 -16.24
C ALA A 333 25.95 -34.44 -15.47
N SER A 334 26.38 -33.23 -15.11
CA SER A 334 27.59 -33.05 -14.29
C SER A 334 27.43 -33.64 -12.89
N LEU A 335 26.26 -33.47 -12.27
CA LEU A 335 25.95 -34.08 -10.96
C LEU A 335 25.99 -35.62 -11.00
N GLN A 336 25.58 -36.24 -12.13
CA GLN A 336 25.67 -37.69 -12.32
C GLN A 336 27.10 -38.17 -12.60
N ALA A 337 27.93 -37.36 -13.27
CA ALA A 337 29.34 -37.68 -13.51
C ALA A 337 30.15 -37.71 -12.20
N ASP A 338 29.94 -36.73 -11.32
CA ASP A 338 30.62 -36.65 -10.01
C ASP A 338 30.23 -37.83 -9.08
N SER A 339 28.97 -38.29 -9.16
CA SER A 339 28.52 -39.48 -8.42
C SER A 339 29.22 -40.77 -8.86
N ASN A 340 29.60 -40.91 -10.13
CA ASN A 340 30.23 -42.13 -10.67
C ASN A 340 31.74 -42.18 -10.45
N ASN A 341 32.39 -41.06 -10.15
CA ASN A 341 33.84 -41.01 -9.85
C ASN A 341 34.18 -41.31 -8.37
N SER A 342 33.17 -41.53 -7.51
CA SER A 342 33.34 -41.64 -6.06
C SER A 342 33.38 -43.08 -5.52
N SER A 343 33.64 -44.08 -6.37
CA SER A 343 33.65 -45.49 -5.98
C SER A 343 34.89 -46.27 -6.44
N HIS A 344 36.02 -46.10 -5.77
CA HIS A 344 37.03 -47.15 -5.54
C HIS A 344 38.17 -46.70 -4.60
N HIS A 345 38.21 -47.23 -3.37
CA HIS A 345 39.44 -47.75 -2.73
C HIS A 345 39.10 -48.46 -1.41
N HIS A 346 39.61 -49.69 -1.24
CA HIS A 346 39.46 -50.52 -0.02
C HIS A 346 40.69 -50.41 0.90
N HIS A 347 40.52 -50.63 2.22
CA HIS A 347 41.24 -51.73 2.89
C HIS A 347 40.61 -52.20 4.21
N VAL A 348 40.97 -53.42 4.63
CA VAL A 348 40.33 -54.25 5.67
C VAL A 348 41.27 -54.55 6.86
N VAL A 349 40.77 -54.38 8.09
CA VAL A 349 41.09 -55.08 9.39
C VAL A 349 39.88 -54.85 10.33
N GLY A 350 39.41 -55.71 11.26
CA GLY A 350 39.69 -57.14 11.50
C GLY A 350 39.31 -57.60 12.94
N ALA A 351 38.68 -58.78 13.05
CA ALA A 351 38.46 -59.65 14.24
C ALA A 351 37.48 -59.28 15.40
N ASP A 352 36.69 -60.31 15.76
CA ASP A 352 36.16 -60.72 17.08
C ASP A 352 34.86 -60.20 17.73
N GLN A 353 34.33 -61.09 18.60
CA GLN A 353 32.94 -61.25 19.03
C GLN A 353 32.64 -60.62 20.42
N GLN A 354 31.42 -60.12 20.67
CA GLN A 354 30.44 -60.66 21.67
C GLN A 354 29.27 -59.71 22.07
N LYS A 355 28.09 -60.33 22.25
CA LYS A 355 26.94 -60.04 23.16
C LYS A 355 26.54 -58.61 23.62
N ALA A 356 25.27 -58.27 23.31
CA ALA A 356 24.20 -57.73 24.18
C ALA A 356 24.36 -56.44 25.05
N GLN A 357 23.50 -55.46 24.75
CA GLN A 357 22.81 -54.38 25.53
C GLN A 357 23.17 -54.07 27.02
N PRO A 358 22.90 -52.84 27.56
CA PRO A 358 21.99 -51.77 27.05
C PRO A 358 22.51 -50.29 27.07
N SER A 359 21.68 -49.39 26.47
CA SER A 359 21.41 -47.94 26.71
C SER A 359 22.26 -47.09 27.69
N PRO A 360 22.52 -45.78 27.44
CA PRO A 360 21.47 -44.79 27.14
C PRO A 360 21.75 -43.71 26.06
N SER A 361 20.68 -42.97 25.72
CA SER A 361 20.57 -41.95 24.68
C SER A 361 21.29 -40.63 24.98
N THR A 362 21.98 -40.05 23.98
CA THR A 362 22.39 -38.63 24.00
C THR A 362 22.07 -37.97 22.65
N SER A 363 21.60 -36.73 22.69
CA SER A 363 20.96 -36.02 21.57
C SER A 363 21.93 -35.56 20.48
N GLN A 364 21.68 -35.93 19.22
CA GLN A 364 22.40 -35.36 18.07
C GLN A 364 21.68 -34.14 17.50
N LYS A 365 22.34 -32.98 17.55
CA LYS A 365 21.97 -31.77 16.79
C LYS A 365 22.26 -32.00 15.31
N LYS A 366 21.31 -31.72 14.41
CA LYS A 366 21.60 -31.60 12.98
C LYS A 366 22.35 -30.30 12.72
N ALA A 367 23.56 -30.38 12.17
CA ALA A 367 24.30 -29.23 11.67
C ALA A 367 23.86 -28.89 10.24
N ALA A 368 23.86 -27.60 9.90
CA ALA A 368 23.50 -27.11 8.57
C ALA A 368 24.61 -27.38 7.54
N ALA A 369 24.22 -27.53 6.26
CA ALA A 369 25.16 -27.61 5.14
C ALA A 369 25.83 -26.24 4.86
N PRO A 370 27.08 -26.21 4.37
CA PRO A 370 27.82 -24.97 4.18
C PRO A 370 27.35 -24.20 2.93
N VAL A 371 27.31 -22.87 3.05
CA VAL A 371 27.01 -21.93 1.97
C VAL A 371 28.14 -21.94 0.93
N ALA A 372 27.79 -22.07 -0.36
CA ALA A 372 28.74 -21.96 -1.45
C ALA A 372 29.28 -20.52 -1.57
N LYS A 373 30.61 -20.36 -1.61
CA LYS A 373 31.25 -19.07 -1.93
C LYS A 373 31.02 -18.73 -3.40
N MET A 374 30.57 -17.51 -3.68
CA MET A 374 30.66 -16.93 -5.02
C MET A 374 32.14 -16.78 -5.40
N THR A 375 32.49 -17.19 -6.61
CA THR A 375 33.82 -16.96 -7.20
C THR A 375 33.90 -15.55 -7.76
N ASP A 376 34.99 -14.84 -7.47
CA ASP A 376 35.32 -13.56 -8.09
C ASP A 376 35.60 -13.75 -9.59
N GLU A 377 34.59 -13.49 -10.44
CA GLU A 377 34.84 -13.07 -11.82
C GLU A 377 34.15 -11.73 -12.14
N ASP A 378 34.93 -10.90 -12.82
CA ASP A 378 34.53 -9.75 -13.60
C ASP A 378 33.98 -8.50 -12.89
N SER A 379 34.74 -8.02 -11.88
CA SER A 379 34.60 -6.64 -11.36
C SER A 379 35.32 -5.58 -12.21
N TRP A 380 36.27 -5.97 -13.08
CA TRP A 380 37.08 -5.05 -13.87
C TRP A 380 36.37 -4.52 -15.11
N THR A 381 35.64 -5.36 -15.86
CA THR A 381 34.82 -4.89 -17.00
C THR A 381 33.74 -3.91 -16.56
N LYS A 382 33.04 -4.19 -15.44
CA LYS A 382 32.02 -3.30 -14.86
C LYS A 382 32.60 -1.93 -14.47
N ARG A 383 33.83 -1.89 -13.95
CA ARG A 383 34.55 -0.62 -13.67
C ARG A 383 34.95 0.11 -14.95
N LEU A 384 35.37 -0.61 -15.99
CA LEU A 384 35.71 -0.01 -17.29
C LEU A 384 34.48 0.61 -17.98
N VAL A 385 33.34 -0.09 -17.94
CA VAL A 385 32.04 0.41 -18.45
C VAL A 385 31.55 1.62 -17.64
N GLY A 386 31.72 1.61 -16.31
CA GLY A 386 31.41 2.77 -15.47
C GLY A 386 32.24 4.01 -15.85
N LEU A 387 33.53 3.83 -16.13
CA LEU A 387 34.42 4.92 -16.55
C LEU A 387 34.09 5.48 -17.94
N THR A 388 33.69 4.64 -18.90
CA THR A 388 33.31 5.13 -20.24
C THR A 388 31.98 5.89 -20.22
N VAL A 389 31.00 5.44 -19.42
CA VAL A 389 29.71 6.15 -19.24
C VAL A 389 29.91 7.51 -18.57
N LEU A 390 30.73 7.59 -17.51
CA LEU A 390 31.06 8.86 -16.85
C LEU A 390 31.82 9.82 -17.78
N GLY A 391 32.75 9.30 -18.59
CA GLY A 391 33.45 10.08 -19.60
C GLY A 391 32.52 10.67 -20.67
N ALA A 392 31.55 9.88 -21.16
CA ALA A 392 30.57 10.32 -22.14
C ALA A 392 29.58 11.36 -21.55
N GLY A 393 29.13 11.18 -20.30
CA GLY A 393 28.30 12.17 -19.61
C GLY A 393 29.00 13.52 -19.45
N ALA A 394 30.28 13.50 -19.06
CA ALA A 394 31.08 14.70 -18.88
C ALA A 394 31.29 15.47 -20.20
N THR A 395 31.54 14.79 -21.33
CA THR A 395 31.73 15.45 -22.63
C THR A 395 30.44 16.04 -23.19
N ILE A 396 29.30 15.36 -23.02
CA ILE A 396 27.98 15.88 -23.41
C ILE A 396 27.64 17.13 -22.58
N TRP A 397 27.87 17.11 -21.26
CA TRP A 397 27.64 18.27 -20.39
C TRP A 397 28.52 19.48 -20.78
N LEU A 398 29.80 19.25 -21.06
CA LEU A 398 30.72 20.29 -21.51
C LEU A 398 30.30 20.88 -22.86
N ALA A 399 29.93 20.04 -23.83
CA ALA A 399 29.43 20.48 -25.13
C ALA A 399 28.16 21.34 -25.00
N GLY A 400 27.19 20.90 -24.18
CA GLY A 400 25.99 21.68 -23.87
C GLY A 400 26.29 23.03 -23.22
N SER A 401 27.25 23.08 -22.28
CA SER A 401 27.63 24.32 -21.59
C SER A 401 28.32 25.37 -22.50
N ILE A 402 28.97 24.92 -23.58
CA ILE A 402 29.64 25.77 -24.56
C ILE A 402 28.66 26.24 -25.64
N LEU A 403 27.76 25.36 -26.10
CA LEU A 403 26.74 25.69 -27.10
C LEU A 403 25.61 26.58 -26.54
N GLY A 404 25.31 26.51 -25.25
CA GLY A 404 24.30 27.35 -24.58
C GLY A 404 24.72 28.81 -24.28
N LYS A 405 25.81 29.30 -24.89
CA LYS A 405 26.35 30.66 -24.67
C LYS A 405 26.62 31.46 -25.96
N SER A 406 26.02 31.05 -27.09
CA SER A 406 26.03 31.81 -28.35
C SER A 406 24.66 32.33 -28.74
#